data_AF-A0A7S3EWT6-F1
#
_entry.id   AF-A0A7S3EWT6-F1
#
_cell.length_a   1.000
_cell.length_b   1.000
_cell.length_c   1.000
_cell.angle_alpha   90.00
_cell.angle_beta   90.00
_cell.angle_gamma   90.00
#
_symmetry.space_group_name_H-M   'P 1'
#
loop_
_entity.id
_entity.type
_entity.pdbx_description
1 polymer ?
#
loop_
_entity_poly.entity_id
_entity_poly.type
_entity_poly.pdbx_seq_one_letter_code
_entity_poly.pdbx_strand_id
1 'polypeptide(L)'
;NFSTAATSFCVTSKGIARCRNNLHVVFSATAADPTHPLVANGEYSFDAGRSWQSAGGAAFYEQHIDLGDDGLYRQAMQFDVDLASSAPLSGNVCYRIRVRDSVSGDDSLLLEDCLTMCRTLAPFHNPLGYCPGAPV
;
A
#
# COMPACT_ATOMS: atom_id res chain seq x y z
N ASN A 1 11.36 3.64 -6.65
CA ASN A 1 10.19 4.54 -6.79
C ASN A 1 9.20 4.23 -5.69
N PHE A 2 8.52 5.24 -5.17
CA PHE A 2 7.55 5.08 -4.09
C PHE A 2 6.24 5.71 -4.52
N SER A 3 5.15 4.94 -4.52
CA SER A 3 3.82 5.47 -4.78
C SER A 3 2.81 4.90 -3.81
N THR A 4 1.93 5.77 -3.32
CA THR A 4 0.92 5.40 -2.32
C THR A 4 -0.41 6.04 -2.65
N ALA A 5 -1.49 5.28 -2.50
CA ALA A 5 -2.84 5.79 -2.56
C ALA A 5 -3.75 5.07 -1.57
N ALA A 6 -4.66 5.80 -0.93
CA ALA A 6 -5.80 5.25 -0.22
C ALA A 6 -7.11 5.96 -0.61
N THR A 7 -8.19 5.20 -0.76
CA THR A 7 -9.49 5.76 -1.14
C THR A 7 -10.59 5.09 -0.36
N SER A 8 -11.62 5.85 0.01
CA SER A 8 -12.90 5.36 0.51
C SER A 8 -14.00 6.05 -0.26
N PHE A 9 -14.68 5.33 -1.16
CA PHE A 9 -15.80 5.89 -1.90
C PHE A 9 -17.00 4.96 -1.82
N CYS A 10 -18.19 5.55 -1.91
CA CYS A 10 -19.45 4.82 -1.75
C CYS A 10 -20.37 5.05 -2.94
N VAL A 11 -21.12 4.01 -3.27
CA VAL A 11 -22.29 4.10 -4.15
C VAL A 11 -23.53 3.73 -3.34
N THR A 12 -24.60 4.50 -3.50
CA THR A 12 -25.89 4.20 -2.87
C THR A 12 -26.85 3.69 -3.93
N SER A 13 -27.38 2.49 -3.72
CA SER A 13 -28.39 1.91 -4.61
C SER A 13 -29.53 1.34 -3.77
N LYS A 14 -30.77 1.74 -4.10
CA LYS A 14 -32.00 1.35 -3.36
C LYS A 14 -31.90 1.61 -1.84
N GLY A 15 -31.27 2.73 -1.45
CA GLY A 15 -31.08 3.10 -0.04
C GLY A 15 -29.97 2.33 0.69
N ILE A 16 -29.26 1.41 0.02
CA ILE A 16 -28.15 0.65 0.60
C ILE A 16 -26.85 1.27 0.11
N ALA A 17 -26.01 1.74 1.04
CA ALA A 17 -24.66 2.20 0.76
C ALA A 17 -23.70 1.00 0.64
N ARG A 18 -22.88 1.02 -0.40
CA ARG A 18 -21.77 0.08 -0.60
C ARG A 18 -20.50 0.89 -0.84
N CYS A 19 -19.55 0.72 0.06
CA CYS A 19 -18.30 1.46 0.04
C CYS A 19 -17.14 0.53 -0.27
N ARG A 20 -16.22 0.99 -1.12
CA ARG A 20 -14.95 0.35 -1.39
C ARG A 20 -13.87 1.16 -0.69
N ASN A 21 -13.09 0.49 0.17
CA ASN A 21 -11.93 1.05 0.83
C ASN A 21 -10.69 0.38 0.25
N ASN A 22 -9.81 1.18 -0.32
CA ASN A 22 -8.59 0.69 -0.92
C ASN A 22 -7.37 1.39 -0.32
N LEU A 23 -6.31 0.62 -0.12
CA LEU A 23 -4.95 1.09 0.10
C LEU A 23 -4.08 0.40 -0.95
N HIS A 24 -3.15 1.15 -1.53
CA HIS A 24 -2.23 0.69 -2.55
C HIS A 24 -0.88 1.34 -2.27
N VAL A 25 0.15 0.50 -2.10
CA VAL A 25 1.51 0.93 -1.79
C VAL A 25 2.46 0.22 -2.75
N VAL A 26 3.10 0.97 -3.64
CA VAL A 26 4.18 0.50 -4.52
C VAL A 26 5.50 1.01 -3.98
N PHE A 27 6.45 0.12 -3.82
CA PHE A 27 7.75 0.40 -3.24
C PHE A 27 8.82 -0.47 -3.89
N SER A 28 10.08 -0.15 -3.60
CA SER A 28 11.21 -0.95 -4.09
C SER A 28 12.01 -1.46 -2.89
N ALA A 29 12.45 -2.71 -2.95
CA ALA A 29 13.29 -3.32 -1.93
C ALA A 29 14.56 -3.92 -2.55
N THR A 30 15.64 -3.94 -1.78
CA THR A 30 16.94 -4.49 -2.19
C THR A 30 17.25 -5.73 -1.37
N ALA A 31 17.81 -6.76 -2.00
CA ALA A 31 18.44 -7.89 -1.32
C ALA A 31 19.96 -7.73 -1.37
N ALA A 32 20.69 -8.38 -0.44
CA ALA A 32 22.15 -8.41 -0.49
C ALA A 32 22.66 -9.13 -1.75
N ASP A 33 21.99 -10.22 -2.14
CA ASP A 33 22.16 -10.87 -3.44
C ASP A 33 20.92 -10.55 -4.31
N PRO A 34 21.08 -9.86 -5.45
CA PRO A 34 19.96 -9.44 -6.28
C PRO A 34 19.22 -10.60 -6.97
N THR A 35 19.78 -11.81 -6.95
CA THR A 35 19.14 -13.02 -7.48
C THR A 35 18.18 -13.68 -6.48
N HIS A 36 18.24 -13.29 -5.21
CA HIS A 36 17.37 -13.84 -4.18
C HIS A 36 15.94 -13.28 -4.29
N PRO A 37 14.90 -14.13 -4.23
CA PRO A 37 13.53 -13.66 -4.22
C PRO A 37 13.22 -12.96 -2.88
N LEU A 38 12.62 -11.76 -2.99
CA LEU A 38 12.05 -11.05 -1.85
C LEU A 38 10.58 -11.43 -1.67
N VAL A 39 10.17 -11.61 -0.42
CA VAL A 39 8.77 -11.80 -0.04
C VAL A 39 8.36 -10.66 0.87
N ALA A 40 7.22 -10.03 0.57
CA ALA A 40 6.65 -8.99 1.39
C ALA A 40 5.41 -9.50 2.14
N ASN A 41 5.19 -8.97 3.33
CA ASN A 41 3.94 -9.09 4.07
C ASN A 41 3.56 -7.71 4.58
N GLY A 42 2.26 -7.44 4.69
CA GLY A 42 1.76 -6.13 5.11
C GLY A 42 0.58 -6.23 6.07
N GLU A 43 0.48 -5.21 6.91
CA GLU A 43 -0.66 -4.95 7.77
C GLU A 43 -1.09 -3.49 7.59
N TYR A 44 -2.36 -3.21 7.86
CA TYR A 44 -2.95 -1.88 7.80
C TYR A 44 -3.75 -1.57 9.07
N SER A 45 -4.01 -0.29 9.29
CA SER A 45 -4.78 0.24 10.41
C SER A 45 -5.67 1.38 9.95
N PHE A 46 -6.95 1.38 10.35
CA PHE A 46 -7.87 2.51 10.13
C PHE A 46 -8.10 3.35 11.39
N ASP A 47 -7.34 3.09 12.45
CA ASP A 47 -7.47 3.75 13.75
C ASP A 47 -6.15 4.39 14.20
N ALA A 48 -5.39 4.90 13.23
CA ALA A 48 -4.10 5.58 13.42
C ALA A 48 -3.05 4.72 14.15
N GLY A 49 -2.96 3.44 13.79
CA GLY A 49 -1.95 2.50 14.27
C GLY A 49 -2.27 1.84 15.62
N ARG A 50 -3.47 2.04 16.19
CA ARG A 50 -3.87 1.43 17.47
C ARG A 50 -4.16 -0.06 17.34
N SER A 51 -4.75 -0.48 16.23
CA SER A 51 -4.96 -1.88 15.87
C SER A 51 -4.54 -2.13 14.43
N TRP A 52 -3.91 -3.29 14.22
CA TRP A 52 -3.36 -3.72 12.94
C TRP A 52 -4.11 -4.94 12.43
N GLN A 53 -4.37 -4.95 11.12
CA GLN A 53 -5.09 -5.99 10.42
C GLN A 53 -4.30 -6.42 9.19
N SER A 54 -4.33 -7.72 8.87
CA SER A 54 -3.76 -8.27 7.63
C SER A 54 -4.83 -8.82 6.69
N ALA A 55 -6.05 -9.04 7.18
CA ALA A 55 -7.14 -9.63 6.40
C ALA A 55 -7.54 -8.72 5.23
N GLY A 56 -7.61 -9.27 4.01
CA GLY A 56 -7.89 -8.49 2.80
C GLY A 56 -6.71 -7.65 2.31
N GLY A 57 -5.57 -7.72 2.99
CA GLY A 57 -4.29 -7.22 2.51
C GLY A 57 -3.53 -8.29 1.72
N ALA A 58 -2.87 -7.91 0.64
CA ALA A 58 -2.03 -8.79 -0.18
C ALA A 58 -0.76 -8.05 -0.61
N ALA A 59 0.39 -8.69 -0.44
CA ALA A 59 1.66 -8.17 -0.93
C ALA A 59 2.23 -9.09 -2.02
N PHE A 60 2.81 -8.52 -3.06
CA PHE A 60 3.36 -9.29 -4.18
C PHE A 60 4.49 -8.53 -4.89
N TYR A 61 5.29 -9.31 -5.61
CA TYR A 61 6.37 -8.82 -6.47
C TYR A 61 5.79 -8.44 -7.86
N GLU A 62 6.11 -7.25 -8.34
CA GLU A 62 5.61 -6.70 -9.62
C GLU A 62 6.40 -7.20 -10.85
N GLN A 63 7.28 -8.20 -10.67
CA GLN A 63 8.02 -8.85 -11.76
C GLN A 63 9.00 -7.95 -12.54
N HIS A 64 9.43 -6.82 -11.97
CA HIS A 64 10.56 -6.07 -12.53
C HIS A 64 11.62 -5.70 -11.48
N ILE A 65 12.86 -5.67 -11.98
CA ILE A 65 14.06 -5.30 -11.24
C ILE A 65 14.69 -4.11 -11.95
N ASP A 66 14.90 -3.02 -11.22
CA ASP A 66 15.55 -1.83 -11.74
C ASP A 66 16.96 -1.71 -11.14
N LEU A 67 17.95 -1.35 -11.96
CA LEU A 67 19.27 -0.94 -11.48
C LEU A 67 19.23 0.55 -11.16
N GLY A 68 19.41 0.91 -9.88
CA GLY A 68 19.49 2.32 -9.49
C GLY A 68 20.84 2.95 -9.82
N ASP A 69 20.89 4.29 -9.80
CA ASP A 69 22.11 5.08 -10.04
C ASP A 69 23.22 4.81 -9.01
N ASP A 70 22.86 4.24 -7.85
CA ASP A 70 23.78 3.79 -6.80
C ASP A 70 24.33 2.37 -7.03
N GLY A 71 24.01 1.75 -8.16
CA GLY A 71 24.46 0.40 -8.51
C GLY A 71 23.71 -0.72 -7.81
N LEU A 72 22.65 -0.43 -7.04
CA LEU A 72 21.85 -1.45 -6.37
C LEU A 72 20.65 -1.88 -7.23
N TYR A 73 20.49 -3.19 -7.38
CA TYR A 73 19.29 -3.79 -7.96
C TYR A 73 18.13 -3.73 -6.97
N ARG A 74 16.98 -3.29 -7.47
CA ARG A 74 15.76 -3.08 -6.69
C ARG A 74 14.62 -3.86 -7.29
N GLN A 75 14.00 -4.73 -6.50
CA GLN A 75 12.77 -5.42 -6.86
C GLN A 75 11.58 -4.53 -6.53
N ALA A 76 10.68 -4.30 -7.49
CA ALA A 76 9.46 -3.56 -7.24
C ALA A 76 8.38 -4.44 -6.64
N MET A 77 7.74 -3.93 -5.60
CA MET A 77 6.82 -4.65 -4.75
C MET A 77 5.59 -3.80 -4.53
N GLN A 78 4.46 -4.48 -4.36
CA GLN A 78 3.18 -3.86 -4.12
C GLN A 78 2.54 -4.45 -2.86
N PHE A 79 1.84 -3.62 -2.10
CA PHE A 79 0.92 -4.03 -1.05
C PHE A 79 -0.44 -3.36 -1.27
N ASP A 80 -1.47 -4.18 -1.43
CA ASP A 80 -2.85 -3.76 -1.63
C ASP A 80 -3.72 -4.18 -0.48
N VAL A 81 -4.71 -3.34 -0.18
CA VAL A 81 -5.87 -3.68 0.64
C VAL A 81 -7.11 -3.29 -0.15
N ASP A 82 -8.10 -4.18 -0.25
CA ASP A 82 -9.39 -3.88 -0.87
C ASP A 82 -10.53 -4.46 -0.05
N LEU A 83 -11.33 -3.59 0.55
CA LEU A 83 -12.36 -3.97 1.52
C LEU A 83 -13.70 -3.34 1.17
N ALA A 84 -14.75 -4.15 1.28
CA ALA A 84 -16.12 -3.69 1.20
C ALA A 84 -16.66 -3.30 2.59
N SER A 85 -17.45 -2.24 2.66
CA SER A 85 -18.15 -1.82 3.89
C SER A 85 -19.48 -1.13 3.58
N SER A 86 -20.30 -0.92 4.61
CA SER A 86 -21.59 -0.23 4.51
C SER A 86 -21.51 1.28 4.75
N ALA A 87 -20.34 1.80 5.16
CA ALA A 87 -20.11 3.21 5.43
C ALA A 87 -18.69 3.60 4.99
N PRO A 88 -18.46 4.85 4.54
CA PRO A 88 -17.13 5.28 4.18
C PRO A 88 -16.23 5.30 5.42
N LEU A 89 -14.99 4.88 5.23
CA LEU A 89 -13.93 5.13 6.21
C LEU A 89 -13.47 6.58 6.08
N SER A 90 -13.07 7.16 7.21
CA SER A 90 -12.63 8.55 7.29
C SER A 90 -11.38 8.66 8.14
N GLY A 91 -10.60 9.72 7.92
CA GLY A 91 -9.34 9.94 8.60
C GLY A 91 -8.18 9.28 7.86
N ASN A 92 -7.25 8.69 8.61
CA ASN A 92 -6.03 8.13 8.06
C ASN A 92 -6.08 6.60 8.05
N VAL A 93 -5.53 6.01 7.00
CA VAL A 93 -5.11 4.61 6.99
C VAL A 93 -3.61 4.56 7.16
N CYS A 94 -3.13 3.76 8.09
CA CYS A 94 -1.72 3.47 8.26
C CYS A 94 -1.39 2.08 7.72
N TYR A 95 -0.16 1.87 7.31
CA TYR A 95 0.33 0.58 6.85
C TYR A 95 1.72 0.31 7.39
N ARG A 96 2.04 -0.97 7.57
CA ARG A 96 3.40 -1.44 7.85
C ARG A 96 3.67 -2.66 6.99
N ILE A 97 4.79 -2.64 6.28
CA ILE A 97 5.18 -3.66 5.32
C ILE A 97 6.57 -4.15 5.71
N ARG A 98 6.71 -5.47 5.81
CA ARG A 98 7.99 -6.14 6.07
C ARG A 98 8.39 -6.90 4.81
N VAL A 99 9.63 -6.72 4.41
CA VAL A 99 10.23 -7.46 3.31
C VAL A 99 11.31 -8.37 3.87
N ARG A 100 11.36 -9.59 3.37
CA ARG A 100 12.35 -10.60 3.73
C ARG A 100 12.96 -11.21 2.49
N ASP A 101 14.26 -11.41 2.51
CA ASP A 101 14.94 -12.31 1.59
C ASP A 101 14.58 -13.76 1.95
N SER A 102 13.93 -14.45 1.02
CA SER A 102 13.44 -15.82 1.26
C SER A 102 14.52 -16.89 1.32
N VAL A 103 15.74 -16.57 0.87
CA VAL A 103 16.90 -17.49 0.86
C VAL A 103 17.74 -17.29 2.12
N SER A 104 18.15 -16.04 2.41
CA SER A 104 18.96 -15.74 3.59
C SER A 104 18.14 -15.67 4.89
N GLY A 105 16.85 -15.34 4.79
CA GLY A 105 15.98 -15.10 5.94
C GLY A 105 16.09 -13.69 6.51
N ASP A 106 16.96 -12.84 5.94
CA ASP A 106 17.19 -11.48 6.43
C ASP A 106 15.99 -10.58 6.13
N ASP A 107 15.57 -9.83 7.14
CA ASP A 107 14.57 -8.77 6.96
C ASP A 107 15.27 -7.59 6.26
N SER A 108 14.86 -7.31 5.02
CA SER A 108 15.51 -6.34 4.14
C SER A 108 14.93 -4.94 4.23
N LEU A 109 13.68 -4.79 4.68
CA LEU A 109 13.02 -3.49 4.80
C LEU A 109 11.83 -3.55 5.77
N LEU A 110 11.70 -2.54 6.61
CA LEU A 110 10.45 -2.16 7.27
C LEU A 110 10.01 -0.80 6.72
N LEU A 111 8.81 -0.76 6.17
CA LEU A 111 8.19 0.44 5.64
C LEU A 111 6.90 0.71 6.41
N GLU A 112 6.76 1.89 7.00
CA GLU A 112 5.58 2.27 7.78
C GLU A 112 5.23 3.74 7.55
N ASP A 113 3.95 4.03 7.27
CA ASP A 113 3.45 5.39 7.09
C ASP A 113 1.92 5.44 7.24
N CYS A 114 1.35 6.66 7.24
CA CYS A 114 -0.08 6.91 7.27
C CYS A 114 -0.52 7.87 6.16
N LEU A 115 -1.65 7.56 5.53
CA LEU A 115 -2.24 8.32 4.42
C LEU A 115 -3.65 8.78 4.78
N THR A 116 -3.98 10.03 4.48
CA THR A 116 -5.35 10.53 4.57
C THR A 116 -6.22 9.97 3.46
N MET A 117 -7.31 9.27 3.78
CA MET A 117 -8.14 8.61 2.76
C MET A 117 -8.87 9.62 1.85
N CYS A 118 -8.71 9.50 0.52
CA CYS A 118 -9.49 10.30 -0.42
C CYS A 118 -10.92 9.77 -0.53
N ARG A 119 -11.91 10.66 -0.71
CA ARG A 119 -13.31 10.28 -0.97
C ARG A 119 -13.65 10.00 -2.43
N THR A 120 -12.70 10.23 -3.32
CA THR A 120 -12.81 10.00 -4.76
C THR A 120 -11.70 9.06 -5.20
N LEU A 121 -11.90 8.40 -6.35
CA LEU A 121 -10.80 7.68 -7.00
C LEU A 121 -9.66 8.67 -7.28
N ALA A 122 -8.45 8.29 -6.86
CA ALA A 122 -7.24 9.04 -7.13
C ALA A 122 -6.34 8.19 -8.05
N PRO A 123 -5.81 8.76 -9.15
CA PRO A 123 -4.84 8.04 -9.97
C PRO A 123 -3.56 7.78 -9.16
N PHE A 124 -3.04 6.56 -9.27
CA PHE A 124 -1.88 6.06 -8.53
C PHE A 124 -0.55 6.76 -8.86
N HIS A 125 -0.49 7.57 -9.93
CA HIS A 125 0.67 8.37 -10.31
C HIS A 125 0.24 9.80 -10.66
N ASN A 126 -0.42 10.47 -9.72
CA ASN A 126 -0.82 11.85 -9.94
C ASN A 126 0.38 12.80 -9.74
N PRO A 127 0.84 13.53 -10.78
CA PRO A 127 1.91 14.51 -10.62
C PRO A 127 1.53 15.69 -9.70
N LEU A 128 0.22 15.91 -9.47
CA LEU A 128 -0.29 16.91 -8.53
C LEU A 128 -0.32 16.43 -7.07
N GLY A 129 0.17 15.22 -6.81
CA GLY A 129 0.16 14.60 -5.48
C GLY A 129 -1.11 13.79 -5.19
N TYR A 130 -1.10 13.14 -4.03
CA TYR A 130 -2.19 12.29 -3.54
C TYR A 130 -3.37 13.12 -3.00
N CYS A 131 -4.61 12.73 -3.37
CA CYS A 131 -5.87 13.43 -3.04
C CYS A 131 -5.99 14.94 -3.42
N PRO A 132 -5.72 15.39 -4.66
CA PRO A 132 -5.86 16.82 -4.97
C PRO A 132 -7.33 17.25 -4.90
N GLY A 133 -7.64 18.19 -4.00
CA GLY A 133 -8.99 18.78 -3.85
C GLY A 133 -9.95 18.02 -2.94
N ALA A 134 -9.50 17.00 -2.21
CA ALA A 134 -10.33 16.41 -1.15
C ALA A 134 -10.49 17.42 0.00
N PRO A 135 -11.72 17.70 0.49
CA PRO A 135 -11.88 18.45 1.72
C PRO A 135 -11.29 17.61 2.86
N VAL A 136 -10.26 18.17 3.51
CA VAL A 136 -9.72 17.69 4.80
C VAL A 136 -10.79 17.75 5.89
#